data_AF-A0A3B8L7U3-F1
#
_entry.id   AF-A0A3B8L7U3-F1
#
_cell.length_a   1.000
_cell.length_b   1.000
_cell.length_c   1.000
_cell.angle_alpha   90.00
_cell.angle_beta   90.00
_cell.angle_gamma   90.00
#
_symmetry.space_group_name_H-M   'P 1'
#
loop_
_entity.id
_entity.type
_entity.pdbx_description
1 polymer ?
#
loop_
_entity_poly.entity_id
_entity_poly.type
_entity_poly.pdbx_seq_one_letter_code
_entity_poly.pdbx_strand_id
1 'polypeptide(L)'
;MTLLVLLIGLSGCEEQKKPRLQTANGRTLGHVVGWITLDGKPLAGAQVDFHNEITRTCSGGTDQNGRYELKFNRHLRGAPVGEHRVAIGLFGHNSEDPVDEPLPEFYNKKTVLKATVVEGDNVISFHLTTPQGASEVSELGPVRGLVLLDGNPLPGAQLVFQGDGKNVARGTSDNTGFYELVFTEKREGAAVGANRITVSKMSKDGQEILRPIYNTKSTLKRVVRSGENQINLSLTTKDLPQTIPKKKPRPTVPNGS
;
A
#
# COMPACT_ATOMS: atom_id res chain seq x y z
N MET A 1 57.67 54.55 -0.73
CA MET A 1 57.44 54.01 -2.09
C MET A 1 57.52 52.49 -2.01
N THR A 2 56.46 51.86 -1.50
CA THR A 2 55.36 51.18 -2.22
C THR A 2 55.70 49.72 -2.50
N LEU A 3 55.27 48.89 -1.55
CA LEU A 3 55.21 47.44 -1.57
C LEU A 3 54.09 47.01 -2.53
N LEU A 4 54.40 46.25 -3.58
CA LEU A 4 53.43 45.69 -4.51
C LEU A 4 53.23 44.20 -4.21
N VAL A 5 52.13 43.89 -3.54
CA VAL A 5 51.59 42.54 -3.35
C VAL A 5 50.71 42.24 -4.56
N LEU A 6 50.97 41.16 -5.30
CA LEU A 6 50.06 40.68 -6.34
C LEU A 6 49.55 39.27 -5.98
N LEU A 7 48.22 39.22 -5.82
CA LEU A 7 47.41 38.12 -5.29
C LEU A 7 47.40 36.87 -6.17
N ILE A 8 47.48 35.72 -5.51
CA ILE A 8 47.23 34.38 -6.07
C ILE A 8 45.72 34.25 -6.28
N GLY A 9 45.29 34.18 -7.54
CA GLY A 9 43.90 33.91 -7.90
C GLY A 9 43.52 32.47 -7.56
N LEU A 10 42.80 32.28 -6.45
CA LEU A 10 42.03 31.07 -6.21
C LEU A 10 40.85 31.07 -7.18
N SER A 11 40.94 30.29 -8.26
CA SER A 11 39.79 29.97 -9.10
C SER A 11 38.79 29.18 -8.26
N GLY A 12 37.84 29.91 -7.65
CA GLY A 12 36.65 29.31 -7.06
C GLY A 12 35.86 28.62 -8.17
N CYS A 13 35.70 27.31 -8.07
CA CYS A 13 34.62 26.60 -8.74
C CYS A 13 33.31 27.15 -8.17
N GLU A 14 32.72 28.13 -8.87
CA GLU A 14 31.35 28.54 -8.65
C GLU A 14 30.46 27.37 -9.08
N GLU A 15 30.06 26.57 -8.09
CA GLU A 15 29.07 25.51 -8.25
C GLU A 15 27.76 26.20 -8.67
N GLN A 16 27.51 26.27 -9.97
CA GLN A 16 26.31 26.89 -10.51
C GLN A 16 25.08 26.17 -9.94
N LYS A 17 24.45 26.77 -8.94
CA LYS A 17 23.17 26.30 -8.40
C LYS A 17 22.19 26.23 -9.57
N LYS A 18 21.83 25.01 -9.97
CA LYS A 18 20.78 24.77 -10.98
C LYS A 18 19.58 25.65 -10.63
N PRO A 19 19.03 26.43 -11.58
CA PRO A 19 17.88 27.29 -11.31
C PRO A 19 16.74 26.46 -10.74
N ARG A 20 16.17 26.90 -9.60
CA ARG A 20 14.97 26.29 -9.05
C ARG A 20 13.86 26.37 -10.08
N LEU A 21 13.27 25.24 -10.45
CA LEU A 21 12.10 25.24 -11.31
C LEU A 21 10.95 25.85 -10.51
N GLN A 22 10.43 26.99 -10.95
CA GLN A 22 9.33 27.69 -10.26
C GLN A 22 8.21 28.04 -11.23
N THR A 23 6.98 28.02 -10.72
CA THR A 23 5.81 28.55 -11.43
C THR A 23 5.78 30.08 -11.38
N ALA A 24 4.91 30.70 -12.20
CA ALA A 24 4.73 32.16 -12.22
C ALA A 24 4.28 32.75 -10.87
N ASN A 25 3.69 31.94 -9.98
CA ASN A 25 3.34 32.32 -8.61
C ASN A 25 4.35 31.85 -7.55
N GLY A 26 5.58 31.50 -7.96
CA GLY A 26 6.71 31.23 -7.06
C GLY A 26 6.73 29.84 -6.42
N ARG A 27 5.95 28.88 -6.92
CA ARG A 27 5.92 27.52 -6.35
C ARG A 27 7.07 26.69 -6.90
N THR A 28 7.84 26.09 -6.00
CA THR A 28 8.91 25.17 -6.37
C THR A 28 8.36 23.90 -7.00
N LEU A 29 8.95 23.52 -8.14
CA LEU A 29 8.74 22.27 -8.83
C LEU A 29 9.97 21.36 -8.61
N GLY A 30 9.72 20.07 -8.39
CA GLY A 30 10.71 19.02 -8.57
C GLY A 30 10.65 18.51 -10.00
N HIS A 31 11.81 18.29 -10.63
CA HIS A 31 11.89 17.59 -11.91
C HIS A 31 11.63 16.10 -11.67
N VAL A 32 10.62 15.53 -12.33
CA VAL A 32 10.18 14.15 -12.10
C VAL A 32 10.31 13.34 -13.37
N VAL A 33 11.09 12.27 -13.26
CA VAL A 33 11.21 11.21 -14.25
C VAL A 33 10.91 9.87 -13.59
N GLY A 34 10.58 8.86 -14.38
CA GLY A 34 10.21 7.57 -13.84
C GLY A 34 10.01 6.50 -14.89
N TRP A 35 9.84 5.26 -14.43
CA TRP A 35 9.48 4.13 -15.28
C TRP A 35 8.19 3.50 -14.80
N ILE A 36 7.39 3.04 -15.75
CA ILE A 36 6.20 2.25 -15.47
C ILE A 36 6.35 0.89 -16.13
N THR A 37 6.03 -0.13 -15.35
CA THR A 37 5.95 -1.51 -15.83
C THR A 37 4.56 -2.08 -15.54
N LEU A 38 4.13 -3.03 -16.36
CA LEU A 38 2.96 -3.85 -16.15
C LEU A 38 3.40 -5.32 -16.23
N ASP A 39 3.19 -6.08 -15.15
CA ASP A 39 3.63 -7.48 -15.02
C ASP A 39 5.12 -7.67 -15.33
N GLY A 40 5.94 -6.73 -14.83
CA GLY A 40 7.40 -6.76 -15.00
C GLY A 40 7.89 -6.34 -16.39
N LYS A 41 7.00 -6.01 -17.33
CA LYS A 41 7.37 -5.48 -18.66
C LYS A 41 7.18 -3.98 -18.74
N PRO A 42 8.02 -3.22 -19.46
CA PRO A 42 7.80 -1.80 -19.68
C PRO A 42 6.41 -1.50 -20.25
N LEU A 43 5.71 -0.53 -19.66
CA LEU A 43 4.38 -0.13 -20.11
C LEU A 43 4.50 1.15 -20.95
N ALA A 44 4.43 1.00 -22.26
CA ALA A 44 4.50 2.11 -23.21
C ALA A 44 3.13 2.76 -23.46
N GLY A 45 3.10 4.06 -23.73
CA GLY A 45 1.89 4.80 -24.10
C GLY A 45 0.93 5.11 -22.95
N ALA A 46 1.25 4.71 -21.72
CA ALA A 46 0.48 5.08 -20.53
C ALA A 46 0.61 6.58 -20.23
N GLN A 47 -0.52 7.18 -19.89
CA GLN A 47 -0.66 8.53 -19.34
C GLN A 47 -0.47 8.47 -17.82
N VAL A 48 0.31 9.40 -17.27
CA VAL A 48 0.65 9.52 -15.84
C VAL A 48 0.29 10.92 -15.38
N ASP A 49 -0.59 11.02 -14.40
CA ASP A 49 -1.13 12.28 -13.90
C ASP A 49 -0.92 12.41 -12.39
N PHE A 50 -0.18 13.44 -11.99
CA PHE A 50 0.06 13.79 -10.59
C PHE A 50 -0.90 14.91 -10.18
N HIS A 51 -1.72 14.61 -9.16
CA HIS A 51 -2.72 15.50 -8.60
C HIS A 51 -2.32 15.92 -7.19
N ASN A 52 -2.21 17.22 -6.98
CA ASN A 52 -2.06 17.84 -5.68
C ASN A 52 -3.29 18.70 -5.39
N GLU A 53 -3.73 18.74 -4.13
CA GLU A 53 -4.95 19.45 -3.71
C GLU A 53 -4.92 20.97 -3.98
N ILE A 54 -3.73 21.51 -4.28
CA ILE A 54 -3.47 22.95 -4.37
C ILE A 54 -3.13 23.36 -5.83
N THR A 55 -2.97 22.44 -6.78
CA THR A 55 -2.58 22.78 -8.18
C THR A 55 -3.39 22.06 -9.24
N ARG A 56 -3.23 22.57 -10.46
CA ARG A 56 -3.47 21.78 -11.68
C ARG A 56 -2.70 20.46 -11.65
N THR A 57 -3.25 19.49 -12.39
CA THR A 57 -2.61 18.21 -12.70
C THR A 57 -1.34 18.40 -13.51
N CYS A 58 -0.31 17.61 -13.18
CA CYS A 58 0.93 17.49 -13.94
C CYS A 58 0.92 16.16 -14.67
N SER A 59 1.35 16.13 -15.93
CA SER A 59 1.10 14.97 -16.79
C SER A 59 2.33 14.54 -17.58
N GLY A 60 2.47 13.25 -17.85
CA GLY A 60 3.51 12.68 -18.70
C GLY A 60 3.03 11.40 -19.37
N GLY A 61 3.46 11.18 -20.62
CA GLY A 61 3.25 9.92 -21.34
C GLY A 61 4.51 9.06 -21.25
N THR A 62 4.33 7.75 -21.13
CA THR A 62 5.44 6.77 -21.16
C THR A 62 5.89 6.46 -22.58
N ASP A 63 7.20 6.39 -22.79
CA ASP A 63 7.81 5.97 -24.06
C ASP A 63 7.86 4.44 -24.21
N GLN A 64 8.50 3.93 -25.27
CA GLN A 64 8.63 2.49 -25.55
C GLN A 64 9.36 1.70 -24.44
N ASN A 65 10.20 2.37 -23.64
CA ASN A 65 10.90 1.78 -22.51
C ASN A 65 10.12 1.97 -21.19
N GLY A 66 8.86 2.43 -21.27
CA GLY A 66 8.02 2.72 -20.12
C GLY A 66 8.47 3.97 -19.35
N ARG A 67 9.41 4.76 -19.88
CA ARG A 67 9.93 5.94 -19.19
C ARG A 67 9.00 7.12 -19.40
N TYR A 68 8.71 7.87 -18.36
CA TYR A 68 7.97 9.14 -18.44
C TYR A 68 8.76 10.29 -17.82
N GLU A 69 8.36 11.50 -18.19
CA GLU A 69 8.81 12.76 -17.59
C GLU A 69 7.58 13.66 -17.41
N LEU A 70 7.35 14.15 -16.18
CA LEU A 70 6.18 14.98 -15.91
C LEU A 70 6.35 16.39 -16.46
N LYS A 71 5.24 16.95 -16.90
CA LYS A 71 5.11 18.33 -17.34
C LYS A 71 4.06 19.00 -16.46
N PHE A 72 4.44 20.07 -15.77
CA PHE A 72 3.51 20.91 -15.03
C PHE A 72 2.60 21.69 -15.99
N ASN A 73 3.17 22.15 -17.10
CA ASN A 73 2.45 22.75 -18.22
C ASN A 73 3.28 22.61 -19.52
N ARG A 74 2.83 23.25 -20.61
CA ARG A 74 3.51 23.19 -21.92
C ARG A 74 4.96 23.70 -21.92
N HIS A 75 5.34 24.55 -20.97
CA HIS A 75 6.65 25.17 -20.88
C HIS A 75 7.50 24.62 -19.73
N LEU A 76 6.88 24.16 -18.64
CA LEU A 76 7.56 23.74 -17.42
C LEU A 76 7.49 22.23 -17.22
N ARG A 77 8.66 21.63 -17.02
CA ARG A 77 8.82 20.24 -16.58
C ARG A 77 8.69 20.11 -15.07
N GLY A 78 8.37 18.91 -14.63
CA GLY A 78 8.26 18.56 -13.22
C GLY A 78 6.85 18.70 -12.66
N ALA A 79 6.78 18.60 -11.33
CA ALA A 79 5.57 18.70 -10.54
C ALA A 79 5.85 19.51 -9.26
N PRO A 80 4.83 20.16 -8.67
CA PRO A 80 4.97 20.87 -7.40
C PRO A 80 5.55 19.99 -6.30
N VAL A 81 6.43 20.54 -5.47
CA VAL A 81 6.93 19.85 -4.27
C VAL A 81 5.77 19.54 -3.32
N GLY A 82 5.76 18.33 -2.76
CA GLY A 82 4.75 17.84 -1.81
C GLY A 82 4.11 16.51 -2.22
N GLU A 83 3.02 16.17 -1.54
CA GLU A 83 2.25 14.94 -1.77
C GLU A 83 1.36 15.04 -3.02
N HIS A 84 1.28 13.94 -3.76
CA HIS A 84 0.41 13.78 -4.93
C HIS A 84 -0.36 12.46 -4.87
N ARG A 85 -1.61 12.49 -5.31
CA ARG A 85 -2.31 11.30 -5.81
C ARG A 85 -1.94 11.08 -7.26
N VAL A 86 -1.69 9.83 -7.65
CA VAL A 86 -1.16 9.52 -8.99
C VAL A 86 -2.18 8.69 -9.76
N ALA A 87 -2.65 9.19 -10.90
CA ALA A 87 -3.51 8.42 -11.80
C ALA A 87 -2.69 7.95 -13.01
N ILE A 88 -2.80 6.67 -13.36
CA ILE A 88 -2.12 6.05 -14.49
C ILE A 88 -3.17 5.31 -15.32
N GLY A 89 -3.28 5.69 -16.58
CA GLY A 89 -4.23 5.11 -17.52
C GLY A 89 -3.58 4.80 -18.86
N LEU A 90 -4.08 3.78 -19.57
CA LEU A 90 -3.62 3.43 -20.91
C LEU A 90 -4.77 3.69 -21.89
N PHE A 91 -4.91 4.95 -22.31
CA PHE A 91 -5.97 5.36 -23.22
C PHE A 91 -5.54 5.12 -24.67
N GLY A 92 -6.33 4.35 -25.44
CA GLY A 92 -6.12 4.15 -26.86
C GLY A 92 -6.06 5.47 -27.64
N HIS A 93 -5.32 5.49 -28.75
CA HIS A 93 -4.97 6.70 -29.50
C HIS A 93 -6.13 7.46 -30.17
N ASN A 94 -7.39 7.08 -29.96
CA ASN A 94 -8.57 7.76 -30.50
C ASN A 94 -9.50 8.18 -29.36
N SER A 95 -9.34 9.43 -28.96
CA SER A 95 -10.16 10.10 -27.96
C SER A 95 -11.61 10.26 -28.45
N GLU A 96 -12.50 9.39 -28.00
CA GLU A 96 -13.94 9.68 -27.77
C GLU A 96 -14.69 8.55 -27.03
N ASP A 97 -14.14 7.32 -26.97
CA ASP A 97 -14.74 6.22 -26.21
C ASP A 97 -13.88 5.78 -24.99
N PRO A 98 -14.33 6.00 -23.74
CA PRO A 98 -13.61 5.58 -22.52
C PRO A 98 -13.70 4.07 -22.23
N VAL A 99 -14.01 3.24 -23.24
CA VAL A 99 -14.31 1.81 -23.10
C VAL A 99 -13.03 0.94 -23.18
N ASP A 100 -11.96 1.44 -23.80
CA ASP A 100 -10.68 0.72 -23.98
C ASP A 100 -9.60 1.14 -22.96
N GLU A 101 -9.95 1.24 -21.68
CA GLU A 101 -8.95 1.36 -20.60
C GLU A 101 -8.63 -0.04 -20.05
N PRO A 102 -7.48 -0.64 -20.40
CA PRO A 102 -7.12 -1.98 -19.95
C PRO A 102 -6.56 -1.97 -18.52
N LEU A 103 -6.22 -0.82 -17.94
CA LEU A 103 -5.74 -0.74 -16.57
C LEU A 103 -6.91 -0.70 -15.57
N PRO A 104 -6.79 -1.39 -14.42
CA PRO A 104 -7.78 -1.33 -13.37
C PRO A 104 -8.02 0.09 -12.84
N GLU A 105 -9.27 0.39 -12.45
CA GLU A 105 -9.65 1.74 -12.03
C GLU A 105 -8.86 2.28 -10.82
N PHE A 106 -8.30 1.40 -10.00
CA PHE A 106 -7.49 1.75 -8.84
C PHE A 106 -6.06 2.21 -9.18
N TYR A 107 -5.68 2.20 -10.46
CA TYR A 107 -4.54 2.95 -10.93
C TYR A 107 -4.94 4.31 -11.50
N ASN A 108 -6.21 4.54 -11.90
CA ASN A 108 -6.69 5.81 -12.46
C ASN A 108 -7.76 6.53 -11.60
N LYS A 109 -9.04 6.45 -11.96
CA LYS A 109 -10.19 7.16 -11.37
C LYS A 109 -10.34 6.93 -9.87
N LYS A 110 -10.00 5.73 -9.39
CA LYS A 110 -10.06 5.34 -7.95
C LYS A 110 -8.66 5.16 -7.36
N THR A 111 -7.69 5.92 -7.88
CA THR A 111 -6.29 5.63 -7.61
C THR A 111 -5.94 5.55 -6.12
N VAL A 112 -5.19 4.50 -5.78
CA VAL A 112 -4.53 4.33 -4.48
C VAL A 112 -3.07 4.78 -4.52
N LEU A 113 -2.53 5.05 -5.71
CA LEU A 113 -1.14 5.42 -5.90
C LEU A 113 -0.89 6.83 -5.36
N LYS A 114 0.24 6.97 -4.65
CA LYS A 114 0.71 8.23 -4.09
C LYS A 114 2.18 8.41 -4.41
N ALA A 115 2.60 9.67 -4.47
CA ALA A 115 4.00 10.03 -4.63
C ALA A 115 4.31 11.34 -3.91
N THR A 116 5.49 11.40 -3.30
CA THR A 116 6.04 12.63 -2.73
C THR A 116 7.08 13.18 -3.69
N VAL A 117 6.93 14.45 -4.09
CA VAL A 117 7.92 15.16 -4.91
C VAL A 117 8.71 16.08 -4.01
N VAL A 118 10.04 16.01 -4.08
CA VAL A 118 10.97 16.91 -3.38
C VAL A 118 11.59 17.91 -4.35
N GLU A 119 12.24 18.96 -3.81
CA GLU A 119 12.98 19.91 -4.63
C GLU A 119 14.13 19.20 -5.39
N GLY A 120 14.37 19.60 -6.64
CA GLY A 120 15.43 19.02 -7.47
C GLY A 120 14.97 17.82 -8.30
N ASP A 121 15.89 16.89 -8.58
CA ASP A 121 15.66 15.73 -9.43
C ASP A 121 14.99 14.59 -8.63
N ASN A 122 13.90 14.03 -9.17
CA ASN A 122 13.13 12.96 -8.58
C ASN A 122 13.03 11.79 -9.57
N VAL A 123 13.31 10.58 -9.08
CA VAL A 123 13.06 9.34 -9.81
C VAL A 123 11.94 8.59 -9.09
N ILE A 124 10.76 8.54 -9.70
CA ILE A 124 9.56 7.94 -9.10
C ILE A 124 9.02 6.92 -10.11
N SER A 125 9.03 5.63 -9.76
CA SER A 125 8.62 4.56 -10.68
C SER A 125 7.43 3.78 -10.13
N PHE A 126 6.60 3.23 -11.02
CA PHE A 126 5.42 2.44 -10.66
C PHE A 126 5.48 1.05 -11.30
N HIS A 127 5.35 0.03 -10.47
CA HIS A 127 5.29 -1.36 -10.91
C HIS A 127 3.85 -1.85 -10.80
N LEU A 128 3.13 -1.82 -11.93
CA LEU A 128 1.74 -2.22 -12.03
C LEU A 128 1.65 -3.72 -12.32
N THR A 129 0.50 -4.31 -12.02
CA THR A 129 0.19 -5.70 -12.37
C THR A 129 -1.20 -5.81 -12.97
N THR A 130 -1.37 -6.70 -13.95
CA THR A 130 -2.70 -7.02 -14.47
C THR A 130 -3.44 -7.88 -13.45
N PRO A 131 -4.76 -7.68 -13.26
CA PRO A 131 -5.55 -8.62 -12.48
C PRO A 131 -5.65 -9.96 -13.23
N GLN A 132 -4.89 -10.97 -12.81
CA GLN A 132 -4.93 -12.31 -13.42
C GLN A 132 -6.09 -13.18 -12.89
N GLY A 133 -7.32 -12.65 -12.96
CA GLY A 133 -8.55 -13.37 -12.60
C GLY A 133 -9.38 -12.69 -11.51
N ALA A 134 -10.66 -13.07 -11.47
CA ALA A 134 -11.72 -12.40 -10.73
C ALA A 134 -11.51 -12.45 -9.21
N SER A 135 -11.00 -11.37 -8.64
CA SER A 135 -11.80 -10.49 -7.77
C SER A 135 -10.91 -9.50 -7.01
N GLU A 136 -11.26 -8.23 -7.17
CA GLU A 136 -10.92 -7.02 -6.41
C GLU A 136 -9.65 -6.95 -5.54
N VAL A 137 -8.77 -6.01 -5.95
CA VAL A 137 -8.37 -4.81 -5.17
C VAL A 137 -7.95 -5.04 -3.72
N SER A 138 -6.77 -5.61 -3.49
CA SER A 138 -5.99 -5.38 -2.27
C SER A 138 -4.51 -5.61 -2.55
N GLU A 139 -3.66 -4.67 -2.12
CA GLU A 139 -2.26 -4.98 -1.87
C GLU A 139 -2.22 -6.18 -0.93
N LEU A 140 -1.39 -7.19 -1.23
CA LEU A 140 -1.25 -8.36 -0.38
C LEU A 140 0.08 -8.29 0.37
N GLY A 141 0.02 -8.43 1.68
CA GLY A 141 1.20 -8.68 2.50
C GLY A 141 1.37 -10.19 2.67
N PRO A 142 2.54 -10.78 2.38
CA PRO A 142 2.84 -12.15 2.77
C PRO A 142 2.60 -12.34 4.28
N VAL A 143 1.89 -13.40 4.65
CA VAL A 143 1.58 -13.72 6.05
C VAL A 143 1.99 -15.14 6.35
N ARG A 144 2.76 -15.29 7.42
CA ARG A 144 3.12 -16.57 8.01
C ARG A 144 3.01 -16.53 9.53
N GLY A 145 2.97 -17.67 10.19
CA GLY A 145 2.99 -17.71 11.65
C GLY A 145 2.76 -19.09 12.22
N LEU A 146 2.66 -19.15 13.55
CA LEU A 146 2.34 -20.36 14.30
C LEU A 146 0.91 -20.31 14.83
N VAL A 147 0.21 -21.43 14.79
CA VAL A 147 -1.06 -21.65 15.52
C VAL A 147 -0.82 -22.65 16.63
N LEU A 148 -1.11 -22.23 17.86
CA LEU A 148 -1.01 -23.04 19.06
C LEU A 148 -2.38 -23.21 19.71
N LEU A 149 -2.66 -24.38 20.29
CA LEU A 149 -3.80 -24.65 21.17
C LEU A 149 -3.28 -25.05 22.55
N ASP A 150 -3.62 -24.26 23.56
CA ASP A 150 -3.13 -24.43 24.94
C ASP A 150 -1.60 -24.55 25.02
N GLY A 151 -0.89 -23.78 24.18
CA GLY A 151 0.57 -23.73 24.11
C GLY A 151 1.22 -24.78 23.20
N ASN A 152 0.47 -25.77 22.70
CA ASN A 152 1.01 -26.81 21.81
C ASN A 152 0.74 -26.46 20.34
N PRO A 153 1.62 -26.84 19.39
CA PRO A 153 1.33 -26.77 17.96
C PRO A 153 -0.04 -27.36 17.62
N LEU A 154 -0.79 -26.71 16.73
CA LEU A 154 -2.08 -27.20 16.25
C LEU A 154 -1.99 -27.55 14.76
N PRO A 155 -1.62 -28.79 14.38
CA PRO A 155 -1.52 -29.20 12.99
C PRO A 155 -2.86 -29.27 12.28
N GLY A 156 -2.86 -28.95 10.98
CA GLY A 156 -4.03 -29.03 10.10
C GLY A 156 -5.18 -28.13 10.53
N ALA A 157 -4.89 -27.03 11.24
CA ALA A 157 -5.86 -25.98 11.50
C ALA A 157 -6.05 -25.17 10.23
N GLN A 158 -7.30 -24.92 9.84
CA GLN A 158 -7.65 -24.12 8.67
C GLN A 158 -7.88 -22.69 9.12
N LEU A 159 -7.11 -21.77 8.54
CA LEU A 159 -7.19 -20.34 8.79
C LEU A 159 -7.85 -19.64 7.61
N VAL A 160 -8.67 -18.64 7.93
CA VAL A 160 -9.23 -17.71 6.95
C VAL A 160 -9.03 -16.29 7.44
N PHE A 161 -8.43 -15.45 6.60
CA PHE A 161 -8.29 -14.02 6.82
C PHE A 161 -9.19 -13.27 5.84
N GLN A 162 -10.16 -12.54 6.41
CA GLN A 162 -11.16 -11.77 5.71
C GLN A 162 -10.90 -10.28 5.92
N GLY A 163 -10.44 -9.59 4.88
CA GLY A 163 -10.39 -8.13 4.81
C GLY A 163 -11.75 -7.53 4.46
N ASP A 164 -11.76 -6.25 4.06
CA ASP A 164 -13.00 -5.53 3.69
C ASP A 164 -13.59 -5.97 2.32
N GLY A 165 -12.79 -6.67 1.50
CA GLY A 165 -13.22 -7.20 0.20
C GLY A 165 -14.01 -8.51 0.30
N LYS A 166 -14.47 -9.04 -0.84
CA LYS A 166 -15.26 -10.30 -0.88
C LYS A 166 -14.43 -11.57 -0.77
N ASN A 167 -13.15 -11.52 -1.12
CA ASN A 167 -12.27 -12.68 -1.08
C ASN A 167 -11.55 -12.79 0.26
N VAL A 168 -11.06 -14.00 0.53
CA VAL A 168 -10.33 -14.32 1.74
C VAL A 168 -9.02 -15.01 1.41
N ALA A 169 -8.01 -14.74 2.22
CA ALA A 169 -6.81 -15.57 2.24
C ALA A 169 -7.03 -16.79 3.13
N ARG A 170 -6.43 -17.91 2.75
CA ARG A 170 -6.55 -19.20 3.43
C ARG A 170 -5.18 -19.77 3.72
N GLY A 171 -5.06 -20.48 4.84
CA GLY A 171 -3.86 -21.24 5.17
C GLY A 171 -4.23 -22.50 5.94
N THR A 172 -3.37 -23.50 5.88
CA THR A 172 -3.49 -24.69 6.73
C THR A 172 -2.17 -24.88 7.47
N SER A 173 -2.22 -25.05 8.78
CA SER A 173 -1.00 -25.27 9.55
C SER A 173 -0.42 -26.67 9.34
N ASP A 174 0.90 -26.78 9.35
CA ASP A 174 1.65 -28.03 9.25
C ASP A 174 1.80 -28.73 10.62
N ASN A 175 2.59 -29.81 10.68
CA ASN A 175 2.85 -30.58 11.91
C ASN A 175 3.55 -29.79 13.02
N THR A 176 4.18 -28.66 12.70
CA THR A 176 4.81 -27.75 13.66
C THR A 176 3.88 -26.61 14.08
N GLY A 177 2.66 -26.57 13.53
CA GLY A 177 1.70 -25.49 13.72
C GLY A 177 2.00 -24.27 12.84
N PHE A 178 3.00 -24.33 11.97
CA PHE A 178 3.35 -23.25 11.06
C PHE A 178 2.37 -23.18 9.89
N TYR A 179 1.98 -21.98 9.51
CA TYR A 179 1.10 -21.74 8.37
C TYR A 179 1.62 -20.58 7.53
N GLU A 180 1.29 -20.63 6.24
CA GLU A 180 1.39 -19.52 5.30
C GLU A 180 0.01 -19.29 4.68
N LEU A 181 -0.29 -18.04 4.34
CA LEU A 181 -1.53 -17.69 3.68
C LEU A 181 -1.36 -17.60 2.18
N VAL A 182 -2.38 -18.08 1.47
CA VAL A 182 -2.58 -17.84 0.04
C VAL A 182 -3.91 -17.14 -0.16
N PHE A 183 -3.90 -16.06 -0.94
CA PHE A 183 -5.11 -15.33 -1.34
C PHE A 183 -5.76 -15.99 -2.56
N THR A 184 -4.92 -16.48 -3.48
CA THR A 184 -5.31 -17.30 -4.63
C THR A 184 -4.21 -18.34 -4.89
N GLU A 185 -4.44 -19.29 -5.79
CA GLU A 185 -3.43 -20.29 -6.20
C GLU A 185 -2.09 -19.68 -6.63
N LYS A 186 -2.10 -18.45 -7.16
CA LYS A 186 -0.90 -17.76 -7.67
C LYS A 186 -0.46 -16.57 -6.82
N ARG A 187 -1.18 -16.25 -5.75
CA ARG A 187 -0.92 -15.04 -4.95
C ARG A 187 -0.91 -15.39 -3.48
N GLU A 188 0.27 -15.27 -2.88
CA GLU A 188 0.49 -15.45 -1.45
C GLU A 188 0.03 -14.22 -0.64
N GLY A 189 -0.17 -14.44 0.66
CA GLY A 189 -0.51 -13.40 1.62
C GLY A 189 -2.00 -13.15 1.79
N ALA A 190 -2.31 -12.03 2.44
CA ALA A 190 -3.66 -11.55 2.68
C ALA A 190 -3.74 -10.05 2.41
N ALA A 191 -4.97 -9.54 2.25
CA ALA A 191 -5.21 -8.11 2.03
C ALA A 191 -4.56 -7.26 3.12
N VAL A 192 -3.73 -6.28 2.74
CA VAL A 192 -3.18 -5.26 3.64
C VAL A 192 -4.34 -4.49 4.27
N GLY A 193 -4.26 -4.28 5.59
CA GLY A 193 -5.33 -3.69 6.38
C GLY A 193 -5.87 -4.62 7.47
N ALA A 194 -6.99 -4.24 8.07
CA ALA A 194 -7.61 -5.01 9.14
C ALA A 194 -8.29 -6.27 8.56
N ASN A 195 -7.91 -7.44 9.06
CA ASN A 195 -8.49 -8.72 8.70
C ASN A 195 -9.16 -9.35 9.92
N ARG A 196 -10.41 -9.82 9.74
CA ARG A 196 -11.05 -10.75 10.67
C ARG A 196 -10.52 -12.15 10.41
N ILE A 197 -10.16 -12.85 11.47
CA ILE A 197 -9.56 -14.19 11.40
C ILE A 197 -10.57 -15.22 11.90
N THR A 198 -10.74 -16.31 11.14
CA THR A 198 -11.33 -17.53 11.68
C THR A 198 -10.33 -18.67 11.61
N VAL A 199 -10.38 -19.53 12.62
CA VAL A 199 -9.60 -20.77 12.70
C VAL A 199 -10.58 -21.90 12.96
N SER A 200 -10.53 -22.94 12.13
CA SER A 200 -11.30 -24.17 12.28
C SER A 200 -10.34 -25.36 12.40
N LYS A 201 -10.71 -26.35 13.22
CA LYS A 201 -10.01 -27.64 13.25
C LYS A 201 -11.02 -28.75 13.41
N MET A 202 -11.14 -29.58 12.38
CA MET A 202 -11.97 -30.78 12.45
C MET A 202 -11.20 -31.93 13.12
N SER A 203 -11.90 -32.71 13.94
CA SER A 203 -11.46 -34.01 14.43
C SER A 203 -11.40 -35.03 13.28
N LYS A 204 -10.87 -36.23 13.54
CA LYS A 204 -10.91 -37.33 12.57
C LYS A 204 -12.33 -37.72 12.15
N ASP A 205 -13.30 -37.48 13.04
CA ASP A 205 -14.72 -37.77 12.82
C ASP A 205 -15.46 -36.57 12.19
N GLY A 206 -14.75 -35.52 11.78
CA GLY A 206 -15.32 -34.35 11.12
C GLY A 206 -16.00 -33.35 12.07
N GLN A 207 -15.79 -33.46 13.38
CA GLN A 207 -16.36 -32.54 14.37
C GLN A 207 -15.44 -31.35 14.62
N GLU A 208 -15.96 -30.13 14.63
CA GLU A 208 -15.21 -28.93 15.01
C GLU A 208 -14.79 -29.03 16.48
N ILE A 209 -13.49 -28.96 16.74
CA ILE A 209 -12.94 -29.06 18.11
C ILE A 209 -12.63 -27.69 18.71
N LEU A 210 -12.59 -26.63 17.90
CA LEU A 210 -12.34 -25.27 18.39
C LEU A 210 -13.61 -24.61 18.88
N ARG A 211 -13.43 -23.76 19.88
CA ARG A 211 -14.53 -22.94 20.42
C ARG A 211 -15.09 -22.02 19.32
N PRO A 212 -16.41 -21.76 19.32
CA PRO A 212 -17.04 -20.85 18.35
C PRO A 212 -16.40 -19.47 18.26
N ILE A 213 -15.79 -18.97 19.35
CA ILE A 213 -15.08 -17.67 19.39
C ILE A 213 -13.84 -17.61 18.48
N TYR A 214 -13.40 -18.73 17.92
CA TYR A 214 -12.32 -18.77 16.94
C TYR A 214 -12.84 -18.98 15.53
N ASN A 215 -14.10 -19.38 15.35
CA ASN A 215 -14.70 -19.64 14.04
C ASN A 215 -16.01 -18.83 13.86
N THR A 216 -17.16 -19.48 14.05
CA THR A 216 -18.50 -18.94 13.75
C THR A 216 -18.85 -17.66 14.51
N LYS A 217 -18.23 -17.42 15.67
CA LYS A 217 -18.39 -16.21 16.51
C LYS A 217 -17.10 -15.43 16.67
N SER A 218 -16.13 -15.62 15.77
CA SER A 218 -14.82 -14.98 15.91
C SER A 218 -14.90 -13.45 15.92
N THR A 219 -14.20 -12.86 16.87
CA THR A 219 -13.88 -11.43 16.95
C THR A 219 -12.38 -11.18 16.79
N LEU A 220 -11.59 -12.22 16.48
CA LEU A 220 -10.16 -12.10 16.25
C LEU A 220 -9.89 -11.19 15.06
N LYS A 221 -9.11 -10.13 15.27
CA LYS A 221 -8.67 -9.20 14.23
C LYS A 221 -7.17 -8.99 14.29
N ARG A 222 -6.53 -8.89 13.13
CA ARG A 222 -5.12 -8.48 12.98
C ARG A 222 -4.98 -7.52 11.80
N VAL A 223 -3.99 -6.65 11.88
CA VAL A 223 -3.63 -5.77 10.76
C VAL A 223 -2.51 -6.46 9.98
N VAL A 224 -2.73 -6.68 8.69
CA VAL A 224 -1.70 -7.06 7.73
C VAL A 224 -1.08 -5.78 7.20
N ARG A 225 0.24 -5.67 7.24
CA ARG A 225 1.00 -4.54 6.72
C ARG A 225 1.53 -4.88 5.33
N SER A 226 1.94 -3.86 4.59
CA SER A 226 2.81 -4.05 3.43
C SER A 226 4.09 -4.80 3.83
N GLY A 227 4.60 -5.66 2.94
CA GLY A 227 5.75 -6.51 3.22
C GLY A 227 5.42 -7.73 4.09
N GLU A 228 6.46 -8.35 4.67
CA GLU A 228 6.29 -9.58 5.46
C GLU A 228 5.55 -9.37 6.78
N ASN A 229 4.66 -10.31 7.11
CA ASN A 229 3.90 -10.31 8.35
C ASN A 229 4.07 -11.65 9.08
N GLN A 230 4.51 -11.60 10.33
CA GLN A 230 4.51 -12.74 11.24
C GLN A 230 3.35 -12.63 12.24
N ILE A 231 2.32 -13.47 12.09
CA ILE A 231 1.10 -13.41 12.90
C ILE A 231 0.91 -14.74 13.63
N ASN A 232 1.32 -14.81 14.89
CA ASN A 232 1.11 -15.99 15.72
C ASN A 232 -0.26 -15.96 16.41
N LEU A 233 -0.93 -17.11 16.48
CA LEU A 233 -2.23 -17.31 17.11
C LEU A 233 -2.11 -18.30 18.26
N SER A 234 -2.35 -17.84 19.49
CA SER A 234 -2.42 -18.69 20.67
C SER A 234 -3.87 -18.85 21.10
N LEU A 235 -4.44 -20.01 20.81
CA LEU A 235 -5.82 -20.39 21.13
C LEU A 235 -5.85 -21.14 22.47
N THR A 236 -7.01 -21.17 23.12
CA THR A 236 -7.21 -21.97 24.32
C THR A 236 -8.54 -22.70 24.34
N THR A 237 -8.55 -23.90 24.92
CA THR A 237 -9.79 -24.65 25.20
C THR A 237 -10.57 -24.06 26.37
N LYS A 238 -9.92 -23.28 27.25
CA LYS A 238 -10.54 -22.71 28.45
C LYS A 238 -11.20 -21.37 28.17
N ASP A 239 -12.20 -21.00 28.96
CA ASP A 239 -12.74 -19.65 28.95
C ASP A 239 -11.68 -18.64 29.41
N LEU A 240 -11.51 -17.56 28.64
CA LEU A 240 -10.79 -16.38 29.14
C LEU A 240 -11.64 -15.79 30.28
N PRO A 241 -11.04 -15.35 31.40
CA PRO A 241 -11.78 -14.66 32.45
C PRO A 241 -12.55 -13.51 31.82
N GLN A 242 -13.87 -13.48 31.96
CA GLN A 242 -14.65 -12.35 31.46
C GLN A 242 -14.17 -11.11 32.20
N THR A 243 -13.55 -10.17 31.47
CA THR A 243 -13.38 -8.81 31.99
C THR A 243 -14.75 -8.18 32.03
N ILE A 244 -15.48 -8.39 33.13
CA ILE A 244 -16.72 -7.67 33.42
C ILE A 244 -16.34 -6.19 33.43
N PRO A 245 -16.89 -5.34 32.54
CA PRO A 245 -16.70 -3.91 32.64
C PRO A 245 -17.20 -3.49 34.01
N LYS A 246 -16.33 -3.01 34.90
CA LYS A 246 -16.77 -2.42 36.17
C LYS A 246 -17.74 -1.30 35.82
N LYS A 247 -19.03 -1.52 36.07
CA LYS A 247 -20.07 -0.50 35.94
C LYS A 247 -19.59 0.71 36.72
N LYS A 248 -19.31 1.82 36.02
CA LYS A 248 -18.93 3.09 36.64
C LYS A 248 -20.03 3.40 37.67
N PRO A 249 -19.70 3.64 38.96
CA PRO A 249 -20.71 4.00 39.94
C PRO A 249 -21.49 5.20 39.42
N ARG A 250 -22.82 5.10 39.40
CA ARG A 250 -23.69 6.24 39.09
C ARG A 250 -23.39 7.31 40.15
N PRO A 251 -23.05 8.56 39.77
CA PRO A 251 -22.89 9.64 40.73
C PRO A 251 -24.17 9.77 41.54
N THR A 252 -24.08 9.64 42.85
CA THR A 252 -25.15 10.02 43.76
C THR A 252 -25.30 11.53 43.68
N VAL A 253 -26.41 12.00 43.12
CA VAL A 253 -26.80 13.41 43.19
C VAL A 253 -27.11 13.71 44.67
N PRO A 254 -26.46 14.68 45.32
CA PRO A 254 -26.83 15.09 46.66
C PRO A 254 -28.23 15.73 46.60
N ASN A 255 -29.15 15.25 47.44
CA ASN A 255 -30.40 15.97 47.69
C ASN A 255 -30.05 17.31 48.34
N GLY A 256 -30.32 18.40 47.62
CA GLY A 256 -30.29 19.74 48.20
C GLY A 256 -31.35 19.85 49.30
N SER A 257 -30.93 20.41 50.43
CA SER A 257 -31.82 20.98 51.47
C SER A 257 -32.03 22.46 51.17
#